data_AF-A0A952LCQ3-F1
#
_entry.id   AF-A0A952LCQ3-F1
#
_cell.length_a   1.000
_cell.length_b   1.000
_cell.length_c   1.000
_cell.angle_alpha   90.00
_cell.angle_beta   90.00
_cell.angle_gamma   90.00
#
_symmetry.space_group_name_H-M   'P 1'
#
loop_
_entity.id
_entity.type
_entity.pdbx_description
1 polymer ?
#
loop_
_entity_poly.entity_id
_entity_poly.type
_entity_poly.pdbx_seq_one_letter_code
_entity_poly.pdbx_strand_id
1 'polypeptide(L)'
;MLDTSVLLSDPKAIFRFAEHAVVIPVIVVSELEGKRNDPEIGYFARQALRNLDELRVLHERLDFPIPVGDGGSLRVELNHSNMSVL
;
A
#
# COMPACT_ATOMS: atom_id res chain seq x y z
N MET A 1 -3.83 9.15 -1.52
CA MET A 1 -3.01 8.16 -2.27
C MET A 1 -1.70 7.99 -1.51
N LEU A 2 -1.20 6.76 -1.36
CA LEU A 2 0.06 6.49 -0.67
C LEU A 2 1.16 6.12 -1.67
N ASP A 3 2.35 6.65 -1.42
CA ASP A 3 3.56 6.37 -2.20
C ASP A 3 4.53 5.47 -1.43
N THR A 4 5.50 4.91 -2.15
CA THR A 4 6.53 4.03 -1.60
C THR A 4 7.35 4.71 -0.50
N SER A 5 7.68 5.99 -0.64
CA SER A 5 8.44 6.75 0.35
C SER A 5 7.74 6.81 1.71
N VAL A 6 6.41 6.95 1.71
CA VAL A 6 5.60 6.96 2.94
C VAL A 6 5.68 5.59 3.63
N LEU A 7 5.54 4.50 2.87
CA LEU A 7 5.58 3.13 3.41
C LEU A 7 6.98 2.70 3.86
N LEU A 8 8.03 3.21 3.21
CA LEU A 8 9.41 3.00 3.64
C LEU A 8 9.76 3.80 4.90
N SER A 9 9.11 4.95 5.12
CA SER A 9 9.29 5.75 6.33
C SER A 9 8.48 5.21 7.51
N ASP A 10 7.27 4.71 7.24
CA ASP A 10 6.39 4.09 8.21
C ASP A 10 5.53 2.99 7.57
N PRO A 11 5.92 1.72 7.73
CA PRO A 11 5.16 0.59 7.19
C PRO A 11 3.73 0.48 7.70
N LYS A 12 3.42 1.12 8.85
CA LYS A 12 2.09 1.13 9.45
C LYS A 12 1.23 2.29 8.96
N ALA A 13 1.73 3.14 8.06
CA ALA A 13 0.98 4.31 7.58
C ALA A 13 -0.39 3.92 7.03
N ILE A 14 -0.53 2.75 6.39
CA ILE A 14 -1.81 2.25 5.86
C ILE A 14 -2.94 2.16 6.90
N PHE A 15 -2.61 2.07 8.20
CA PHE A 15 -3.59 1.98 9.29
C PHE A 15 -3.88 3.32 9.97
N ARG A 16 -3.18 4.40 9.61
CA ARG A 16 -3.24 5.68 10.34
C ARG A 16 -4.26 6.67 9.80
N PHE A 17 -4.98 6.31 8.74
CA PHE A 17 -5.80 7.26 8.00
C PHE A 17 -7.24 7.44 8.52
N ALA A 18 -7.54 7.02 9.75
CA ALA A 18 -8.87 7.18 10.38
C ALA A 18 -10.01 6.84 9.39
N GLU A 19 -10.92 7.79 9.13
CA GLU A 19 -12.09 7.63 8.25
C GLU A 19 -11.78 7.79 6.74
N HIS A 20 -10.51 7.91 6.33
CA HIS A 20 -10.17 8.22 4.94
C HIS A 20 -10.03 6.98 4.05
N ALA A 21 -10.27 7.18 2.75
CA ALA A 21 -9.98 6.20 1.71
C ALA A 21 -8.51 6.28 1.27
N VAL A 22 -7.78 5.19 1.51
CA VAL A 22 -6.39 4.98 1.13
C VAL A 22 -6.35 4.22 -0.20
N VAL A 23 -5.69 4.81 -1.18
CA VAL A 23 -5.42 4.16 -2.48
C VAL A 23 -3.91 3.97 -2.61
N ILE A 24 -3.50 2.72 -2.85
CA ILE A 24 -2.11 2.33 -3.11
C ILE A 24 -2.01 1.93 -4.58
N PRO A 25 -1.29 2.68 -5.42
CA PRO A 25 -1.03 2.26 -6.78
C PRO A 25 -0.28 0.92 -6.82
N VAL A 26 -0.61 0.01 -7.74
CA VAL A 26 0.06 -1.30 -7.83
C VAL A 26 1.58 -1.18 -8.02
N ILE A 27 2.04 -0.10 -8.66
CA ILE A 27 3.47 0.18 -8.85
C ILE A 27 4.22 0.32 -7.51
N VAL A 28 3.56 0.84 -6.47
CA VAL A 28 4.12 0.97 -5.11
C VAL A 28 4.45 -0.41 -4.53
N VAL A 29 3.59 -1.41 -4.76
CA VAL A 29 3.85 -2.79 -4.32
C VAL A 29 5.11 -3.35 -5.02
N SER A 30 5.22 -3.14 -6.33
CA SER A 30 6.40 -3.55 -7.10
C SER A 30 7.68 -2.85 -6.64
N GLU A 31 7.61 -1.56 -6.31
CA GLU A 31 8.75 -0.81 -5.79
C GLU A 31 9.20 -1.33 -4.42
N LEU A 32 8.25 -1.63 -3.52
CA LEU A 32 8.56 -2.24 -2.22
C LEU A 32 9.22 -3.63 -2.39
N GLU A 33 8.73 -4.47 -3.31
CA GLU A 33 9.37 -5.75 -3.63
C GLU A 33 10.81 -5.54 -4.13
N GLY A 34 11.04 -4.54 -4.98
CA GLY A 34 12.39 -4.18 -5.44
C GLY A 34 13.33 -3.73 -4.32
N LYS A 35 12.78 -3.20 -3.22
CA LYS A 35 13.55 -2.74 -2.03
C LYS A 35 13.67 -3.80 -0.94
N ARG A 36 13.05 -4.97 -1.06
CA ARG A 36 12.99 -5.97 0.03
C ARG A 36 14.34 -6.45 0.55
N ASN A 37 15.39 -6.39 -0.28
CA ASN A 37 16.75 -6.84 0.05
C ASN A 37 17.74 -5.68 0.24
N ASP A 38 17.24 -4.45 0.20
CA ASP A 38 18.05 -3.26 0.43
C ASP A 38 18.59 -3.28 1.88
N PRO A 39 19.89 -3.02 2.10
CA PRO A 39 20.52 -3.09 3.42
C PRO A 39 20.00 -2.04 4.39
N GLU A 40 19.55 -0.88 3.90
CA GLU A 40 19.10 0.22 4.76
C GLU A 40 17.58 0.18 4.95
N ILE A 41 16.83 0.01 3.86
CA ILE A 41 15.37 0.16 3.87
C ILE A 41 14.59 -1.15 3.70
N GLY A 42 15.28 -2.28 3.47
CA GLY A 42 14.62 -3.56 3.21
C GLY A 42 13.79 -4.08 4.39
N TYR A 43 14.15 -3.71 5.62
CA TYR A 43 13.31 -4.01 6.79
C TYR A 43 11.93 -3.38 6.66
N PHE A 44 11.86 -2.09 6.33
CA PHE A 44 10.60 -1.35 6.20
C PHE A 44 9.79 -1.85 5.01
N ALA A 45 10.44 -2.10 3.87
CA ALA A 45 9.80 -2.67 2.70
C ALA A 45 9.11 -4.02 3.02
N ARG A 46 9.83 -4.93 3.70
CA ARG A 46 9.28 -6.23 4.10
C ARG A 46 8.14 -6.11 5.12
N GLN A 47 8.19 -5.14 6.02
CA GLN A 47 7.07 -4.88 6.95
C GLN A 47 5.83 -4.39 6.19
N ALA A 48 5.99 -3.45 5.26
CA ALA A 48 4.88 -2.93 4.47
C ALA A 48 4.23 -4.03 3.62
N LEU A 49 5.05 -4.84 2.93
CA LEU A 49 4.59 -5.99 2.16
C LEU A 49 3.85 -7.02 3.01
N ARG A 50 4.33 -7.30 4.24
CA ARG A 50 3.61 -8.18 5.17
C ARG A 50 2.25 -7.64 5.56
N ASN A 51 2.16 -6.35 5.90
CA ASN A 51 0.88 -5.73 6.25
C ASN A 51 -0.12 -5.83 5.08
N LEU A 52 0.35 -5.62 3.85
CA LEU A 52 -0.49 -5.78 2.64
C LEU A 52 -0.91 -7.23 2.44
N ASP A 53 -0.01 -8.20 2.62
CA ASP A 53 -0.34 -9.61 2.48
C ASP A 53 -1.31 -10.10 3.56
N GLU A 54 -1.16 -9.65 4.81
CA GLU A 54 -2.10 -9.93 5.91
C GLU A 54 -3.51 -9.42 5.58
N LEU A 55 -3.63 -8.17 5.08
CA LEU A 55 -4.90 -7.62 4.63
C LEU A 55 -5.48 -8.41 3.44
N ARG A 56 -4.65 -8.81 2.48
CA ARG A 56 -5.07 -9.63 1.34
C ARG A 56 -5.59 -10.99 1.79
N VAL A 57 -4.94 -11.63 2.77
CA VAL A 57 -5.38 -12.91 3.34
C VAL A 57 -6.70 -12.74 4.09
N LEU A 58 -6.85 -11.66 4.86
CA LEU A 58 -8.06 -11.39 5.64
C LEU A 58 -9.29 -11.07 4.77
N HIS A 59 -9.10 -10.31 3.70
CA HIS A 59 -10.17 -9.81 2.84
C HIS A 59 -10.23 -10.49 1.45
N GLU A 60 -9.43 -11.53 1.24
CA GLU A 60 -9.25 -12.30 0.00
C GLU A 60 -8.65 -11.54 -1.19
N ARG A 61 -8.83 -10.22 -1.24
CA ARG A 61 -8.41 -9.34 -2.33
C ARG A 61 -8.17 -7.91 -1.82
N LEU A 62 -7.43 -7.12 -2.60
CA LEU A 62 -7.15 -5.71 -2.29
C LEU A 62 -7.57 -4.74 -3.40
N ASP A 63 -8.04 -5.21 -4.56
CA ASP A 63 -8.42 -4.39 -5.71
C ASP A 63 -9.80 -3.71 -5.56
N PHE A 64 -10.48 -3.94 -4.44
CA PHE A 64 -11.70 -3.25 -4.02
C PHE A 64 -11.48 -2.59 -2.64
N PRO A 65 -12.23 -1.52 -2.30
CA PRO A 65 -12.16 -0.93 -0.96
C PRO A 65 -12.44 -1.97 0.12
N ILE A 66 -11.45 -2.24 0.95
CA ILE A 66 -11.57 -3.06 2.16
C ILE A 66 -11.56 -2.14 3.39
N PRO A 67 -12.31 -2.46 4.45
CA PRO A 67 -12.30 -1.65 5.67
C PRO A 67 -10.94 -1.75 6.37
N VAL A 68 -10.38 -0.60 6.78
CA VAL A 68 -9.16 -0.54 7.59
C VAL A 68 -9.27 0.57 8.62
N GLY A 69 -8.67 0.37 9.80
CA GLY A 69 -8.71 1.36 10.88
C GLY A 69 -10.12 1.60 11.42
N ASP A 70 -10.42 2.85 11.76
CA ASP A 70 -11.70 3.27 12.37
C ASP A 70 -12.56 4.00 11.33
N GLY A 71 -13.23 3.22 10.47
CA GLY A 71 -14.14 3.73 9.43
C GLY A 71 -13.50 4.04 8.07
N GLY A 72 -12.18 3.88 7.93
CA GLY A 72 -11.47 4.07 6.67
C GLY A 72 -11.54 2.88 5.72
N SER A 73 -11.00 3.07 4.52
CA SER A 73 -10.86 1.97 3.54
C SER A 73 -9.50 1.98 2.87
N LEU A 74 -9.09 0.82 2.38
CA LEU A 74 -7.87 0.64 1.60
C LEU A 74 -8.19 -0.11 0.32
N ARG A 75 -7.58 0.30 -0.79
CA ARG A 75 -7.51 -0.52 -2.00
C ARG A 75 -6.18 -0.36 -2.71
N VAL A 76 -5.76 -1.42 -3.40
CA VAL A 76 -4.67 -1.40 -4.37
C VAL A 76 -5.27 -1.13 -5.74
N GLU A 77 -4.89 -0.02 -6.35
CA GLU A 77 -5.38 0.36 -7.68
C GLU A 77 -4.38 -0.07 -8.75
N LEU A 78 -4.82 -0.89 -9.69
CA LEU A 78 -4.13 -1.04 -10.96
C LEU A 78 -4.24 0.30 -11.67
N ASN A 79 -3.12 1.02 -11.83
CA ASN A 79 -3.08 2.22 -12.67
C ASN A 79 -3.56 1.81 -14.07
N HIS A 80 -4.84 2.04 -14.39
CA HIS A 80 -5.23 2.26 -15.77
C HIS A 80 -4.60 3.60 -16.10
N SER A 81 -3.56 3.57 -16.92
CA SER A 81 -2.89 4.76 -17.41
C SER A 81 -3.90 5.68 -18.09
N ASN A 82 -4.51 6.57 -17.31
CA ASN A 82 -5.00 7.81 -17.84
C ASN A 82 -3.84 8.80 -17.78
N MET A 83 -2.84 8.55 -18.65
CA MET A 83 -2.06 9.61 -19.30
C MET A 83 -3.00 10.34 -20.28
N SER A 84 -4.13 10.82 -19.77
CA SER A 84 -4.96 11.76 -20.51
C SER A 84 -4.49 13.15 -20.10
N VAL A 85 -3.74 13.77 -21.02
CA VAL A 85 -3.83 15.20 -21.37
C VAL A 85 -3.22 16.12 -20.29
N LEU A 86 -2.10 16.85 -20.49
CA LEU A 86 -1.40 17.44 -21.64
C LEU A 86 0.09 17.66 -21.32
#